data_AF-A0A6N2TDH0-F1
#
_entry.id   AF-A0A6N2TDH0-F1
#
_cell.length_a   1.000
_cell.length_b   1.000
_cell.length_c   1.000
_cell.angle_alpha   90.00
_cell.angle_beta   90.00
_cell.angle_gamma   90.00
#
_symmetry.space_group_name_H-M   'P 1'
#
loop_
_entity.id
_entity.type
_entity.pdbx_description
1 polymer ?
#
loop_
_entity_poly.entity_id
_entity_poly.type
_entity_poly.pdbx_seq_one_letter_code
_entity_poly.pdbx_strand_id
1 'polypeptide(L)'
;MEGEKVETELEFQMTKGELAEYCVNVTVKGIWSQKLAVAVFGMLLLAGVGEGMLMAVMGKGLGYLGGAVFCWCLFAGGILAVSCILLYWQCSRLGFLKPRAYKVEKGYLCCKNDKSRIPCSWYTYRAETPRVLILGRPAARKNYVFLAVPKRMFPDRGTMDRFLDQFTNPQAVEDDGHVAEGIFNFYFFMDQRAWSHAWIQGMQMGLRVKKLYGAKKEKVFRVTGIVAALCGMSIGMIADSAILTAVFLTMLLLSYMRGHGLSESFYKKQMMSGWMPSDGIGRWEISIGVNGIRMKRGLAFTEYSWEDYNCLAETEDTFFFLNTETGRGIECIPVPKWVFKDLGEMDAFLNFCRDKGVKWAGLDKTADLPKNDRMLYILIFMVLLAVVISGIIRAVYL
;
A
#
# COMPACT_ATOMS: atom_id res chain seq x y z
N MET A 1 -39.48 -19.95 9.19
CA MET A 1 -38.85 -19.34 10.39
C MET A 1 -37.59 -18.65 9.92
N GLU A 2 -37.72 -17.39 9.50
CA GLU A 2 -36.58 -16.54 9.17
C GLU A 2 -35.83 -16.27 10.47
N GLY A 3 -34.70 -16.95 10.66
CA GLY A 3 -33.84 -16.71 11.80
C GLY A 3 -33.30 -15.30 11.70
N GLU A 4 -33.69 -14.44 12.65
CA GLU A 4 -33.05 -13.17 12.94
C GLU A 4 -31.54 -13.43 13.09
N LYS A 5 -30.78 -13.17 12.01
CA LYS A 5 -29.34 -13.39 12.01
C LYS A 5 -28.72 -12.32 12.90
N VAL A 6 -28.21 -12.78 14.04
CA VAL A 6 -27.59 -12.01 15.12
C VAL A 6 -26.66 -10.92 14.59
N GLU A 7 -27.06 -9.65 14.77
CA GLU A 7 -26.16 -8.51 14.59
C GLU A 7 -24.98 -8.66 15.54
N THR A 8 -23.77 -8.74 15.00
CA THR A 8 -22.56 -8.90 15.80
C THR A 8 -21.84 -7.57 15.88
N GLU A 9 -21.77 -7.02 17.09
CA GLU A 9 -21.03 -5.80 17.39
C GLU A 9 -19.76 -6.13 18.18
N LEU A 10 -18.64 -5.59 17.73
CA LEU A 10 -17.30 -5.81 18.28
C LEU A 10 -16.63 -4.45 18.51
N GLU A 11 -16.50 -4.08 19.78
CA GLU A 11 -15.73 -2.90 20.20
C GLU A 11 -14.43 -3.33 20.86
N PHE A 12 -13.31 -2.93 20.28
CA PHE A 12 -12.01 -3.35 20.78
C PHE A 12 -10.91 -2.35 20.52
N GLN A 13 -9.86 -2.46 21.32
CA GLN A 13 -8.58 -1.79 21.09
C GLN A 13 -7.51 -2.88 20.97
N MET A 14 -6.74 -2.86 19.88
CA MET A 14 -5.65 -3.81 19.75
C MET A 14 -4.54 -3.49 20.74
N THR A 15 -3.99 -4.53 21.38
CA THR A 15 -2.76 -4.43 22.15
C THR A 15 -1.55 -4.36 21.22
N LYS A 16 -0.41 -3.88 21.73
CA LYS A 16 0.86 -3.88 20.98
C LYS A 16 1.26 -5.29 20.52
N GLY A 17 0.99 -6.30 21.35
CA GLY A 17 1.27 -7.71 21.03
C GLY A 17 0.42 -8.25 19.89
N GLU A 18 -0.89 -7.94 19.90
CA GLU A 18 -1.80 -8.31 18.80
C GLU A 18 -1.43 -7.60 17.49
N LEU A 19 -1.06 -6.33 17.57
CA LEU A 19 -0.62 -5.58 16.39
C LEU A 19 0.68 -6.15 15.81
N ALA A 20 1.66 -6.50 16.65
CA ALA A 20 2.90 -7.13 16.20
C ALA A 20 2.64 -8.48 15.49
N GLU A 21 1.79 -9.32 16.07
CA GLU A 21 1.41 -10.62 15.49
C GLU A 21 0.72 -10.46 14.13
N TYR A 22 -0.20 -9.48 14.03
CA TYR A 22 -0.82 -9.10 12.76
C TYR A 22 0.23 -8.66 11.72
N CYS A 23 1.15 -7.77 12.08
CA CYS A 23 2.17 -7.27 11.16
C CYS A 23 3.10 -8.37 10.64
N VAL A 24 3.49 -9.33 11.48
CA VAL A 24 4.30 -10.48 11.06
C VAL A 24 3.55 -11.32 10.04
N ASN A 25 2.31 -11.70 10.33
CA ASN A 25 1.52 -12.56 9.44
C ASN A 25 1.24 -11.89 8.08
N VAL A 26 0.90 -10.60 8.08
CA VAL A 26 0.68 -9.84 6.84
C VAL A 26 1.96 -9.70 6.03
N THR A 27 3.10 -9.43 6.68
CA THR A 27 4.41 -9.29 5.99
C THR A 27 4.84 -10.60 5.37
N VAL A 28 4.75 -11.71 6.11
CA VAL A 28 5.04 -13.05 5.61
C VAL A 28 4.16 -13.34 4.40
N LYS A 29 2.83 -13.19 4.52
CA LYS A 29 1.92 -13.43 3.39
C LYS A 29 2.25 -12.56 2.18
N GLY A 30 2.57 -11.28 2.39
CA GLY A 30 2.97 -10.36 1.34
C GLY A 30 4.17 -10.89 0.55
N ILE A 31 5.23 -11.30 1.24
CA ILE A 31 6.45 -11.86 0.62
C ILE A 31 6.14 -13.15 -0.14
N TRP A 32 5.42 -14.09 0.48
CA TRP A 32 5.08 -15.39 -0.13
C TRP A 32 4.15 -15.26 -1.34
N SER A 33 3.31 -14.24 -1.38
CA SER A 33 2.41 -13.99 -2.52
C SER A 33 3.14 -13.50 -3.78
N GLN A 34 4.33 -12.92 -3.61
CA GLN A 34 5.17 -12.41 -4.69
C GLN A 34 6.04 -13.52 -5.26
N LYS A 35 5.54 -14.21 -6.29
CA LYS A 35 6.28 -15.27 -7.02
C LYS A 35 7.70 -14.82 -7.44
N LEU A 36 7.88 -13.55 -7.80
CA LEU A 36 9.18 -12.99 -8.15
C LEU A 36 10.11 -12.94 -6.92
N ALA A 37 9.63 -12.46 -5.77
CA ALA A 37 10.43 -12.44 -4.55
C ALA A 37 10.83 -13.87 -4.16
N VAL A 38 9.88 -14.81 -4.14
CA VAL A 38 10.16 -16.22 -3.84
C VAL A 38 11.11 -16.86 -4.85
N ALA A 39 10.97 -16.57 -6.15
CA ALA A 39 11.88 -17.06 -7.18
C ALA A 39 13.28 -16.43 -7.07
N VAL A 40 13.38 -15.14 -6.75
CA VAL A 40 14.65 -14.45 -6.50
C VAL A 40 15.30 -15.03 -5.24
N PHE A 41 14.56 -15.25 -4.15
CA PHE A 41 15.05 -15.93 -2.96
C PHE A 41 15.52 -17.36 -3.28
N GLY A 42 14.77 -18.11 -4.08
CA GLY A 42 15.13 -19.46 -4.51
C GLY A 42 16.39 -19.49 -5.38
N MET A 43 16.49 -18.61 -6.38
CA MET A 43 17.67 -18.51 -7.25
C MET A 43 18.90 -18.04 -6.49
N LEU A 44 18.76 -17.12 -5.53
CA LEU A 44 19.87 -16.66 -4.68
C LEU A 44 20.34 -17.74 -3.71
N LEU A 45 19.42 -18.55 -3.16
CA LEU A 45 19.78 -19.73 -2.36
C LEU A 45 20.53 -20.76 -3.20
N LEU A 46 20.06 -21.04 -4.42
CA LEU A 46 20.75 -21.95 -5.34
C LEU A 46 22.12 -21.41 -5.75
N ALA A 47 22.26 -20.09 -5.96
CA ALA A 47 23.54 -19.45 -6.25
C ALA A 47 24.51 -19.54 -5.06
N GLY A 48 24.03 -19.30 -3.84
CA GLY A 48 24.86 -19.44 -2.63
C GLY A 48 25.30 -20.88 -2.35
N VAL A 49 24.43 -21.86 -2.61
CA VAL A 49 24.78 -23.29 -2.54
C VAL A 49 25.77 -23.67 -3.65
N GLY A 50 25.58 -23.14 -4.86
CA GLY A 50 26.46 -23.38 -6.01
C GLY A 50 27.87 -22.80 -5.81
N GLU A 51 27.98 -21.54 -5.41
CA GLU A 51 29.25 -20.88 -5.08
C GLU A 51 29.94 -21.59 -3.89
N GLY A 52 29.13 -22.01 -2.92
CA GLY A 52 29.52 -22.88 -1.83
C GLY A 52 30.17 -24.20 -2.25
N MET A 53 29.49 -24.97 -3.10
CA MET A 53 29.98 -26.24 -3.63
C MET A 53 31.25 -26.04 -4.47
N LEU A 54 31.30 -24.97 -5.28
CA LEU A 54 32.47 -24.64 -6.09
C LEU A 54 33.70 -24.35 -5.21
N MET A 55 33.52 -23.60 -4.13
CA MET A 55 34.59 -23.26 -3.19
C MET A 55 35.01 -24.47 -2.33
N ALA A 56 34.10 -25.40 -2.05
CA ALA A 56 34.42 -26.68 -1.42
C ALA A 56 35.26 -27.58 -2.35
N VAL A 57 34.93 -27.64 -3.64
CA VAL A 57 35.72 -28.35 -4.67
C VAL A 57 37.10 -27.72 -4.86
N MET A 58 37.22 -26.40 -4.72
CA MET A 58 38.51 -25.67 -4.76
C MET A 58 39.33 -25.76 -3.45
N GLY A 59 38.94 -26.61 -2.49
CA GLY A 59 39.72 -26.87 -1.28
C GLY A 59 39.71 -25.74 -0.23
N LYS A 60 38.88 -24.70 -0.41
CA LYS A 60 38.80 -23.55 0.52
C LYS A 60 37.93 -23.79 1.77
N GLY A 61 37.53 -25.05 2.02
CA GLY A 61 36.85 -25.49 3.24
C GLY A 61 35.36 -25.16 3.31
N LEU A 62 34.58 -26.05 3.96
CA LEU A 62 33.13 -25.91 4.15
C LEU A 62 32.69 -24.65 4.93
N GLY A 63 33.63 -23.95 5.59
CA GLY A 63 33.34 -22.74 6.38
C GLY A 63 32.76 -21.59 5.56
N TYR A 64 33.11 -21.48 4.28
CA TYR A 64 32.56 -20.46 3.36
C TYR A 64 31.07 -20.68 3.03
N LEU A 65 30.65 -21.95 2.95
CA LEU A 65 29.26 -22.35 2.73
C LEU A 65 28.37 -21.95 3.91
N GLY A 66 28.86 -22.18 5.13
CA GLY A 66 28.19 -21.75 6.36
C GLY A 66 28.12 -20.23 6.49
N GLY A 67 29.19 -19.52 6.15
CA GLY A 67 29.24 -18.05 6.19
C GLY A 67 28.26 -17.39 5.22
N ALA A 68 28.20 -17.85 3.97
CA ALA A 68 27.27 -17.31 2.98
C ALA A 68 25.81 -17.54 3.40
N VAL A 69 25.45 -18.76 3.78
CA VAL A 69 24.08 -19.09 4.24
C VAL A 69 23.72 -18.31 5.51
N PHE A 70 24.65 -18.13 6.44
CA PHE A 70 24.44 -17.34 7.66
C PHE A 70 24.20 -15.86 7.36
N CYS A 71 25.02 -15.24 6.51
CA CYS A 71 24.82 -13.86 6.05
C CYS A 71 23.48 -13.70 5.31
N TRP A 72 23.05 -14.70 4.54
CA TRP A 72 21.75 -14.72 3.87
C TRP A 72 20.57 -14.82 4.84
N CYS A 73 20.65 -15.70 5.84
CA CYS A 73 19.61 -15.79 6.88
C CYS A 73 19.49 -14.48 7.67
N LEU A 74 20.63 -13.83 7.98
CA LEU A 74 20.64 -12.51 8.61
C LEU A 74 20.04 -11.43 7.70
N PHE A 75 20.34 -11.45 6.40
CA PHE A 75 19.80 -10.49 5.45
C PHE A 75 18.29 -10.65 5.24
N ALA A 76 17.82 -11.88 4.97
CA ALA A 76 16.40 -12.17 4.81
C ALA A 76 15.62 -11.92 6.10
N GLY A 77 16.17 -12.33 7.25
CA GLY A 77 15.62 -12.02 8.57
C GLY A 77 15.58 -10.52 8.83
N GLY A 78 16.62 -9.78 8.42
CA GLY A 78 16.70 -8.33 8.51
C GLY A 78 15.65 -7.61 7.67
N ILE A 79 15.47 -7.99 6.40
CA ILE A 79 14.39 -7.45 5.55
C ILE A 79 13.03 -7.70 6.17
N LEU A 80 12.78 -8.92 6.65
CA LEU A 80 11.51 -9.28 7.25
C LEU A 80 11.27 -8.48 8.53
N ALA A 81 12.28 -8.37 9.40
CA ALA A 81 12.20 -7.59 10.63
C ALA A 81 11.95 -6.09 10.34
N VAL A 82 12.71 -5.49 9.43
CA VAL A 82 12.52 -4.09 9.02
C VAL A 82 11.12 -3.90 8.42
N SER A 83 10.69 -4.77 7.51
CA SER A 83 9.36 -4.68 6.90
C SER A 83 8.24 -4.78 7.94
N CYS A 84 8.36 -5.69 8.90
CA CYS A 84 7.44 -5.82 10.04
C CYS A 84 7.43 -4.55 10.90
N ILE A 85 8.59 -3.98 11.23
CA ILE A 85 8.69 -2.74 12.02
C ILE A 85 8.04 -1.57 11.28
N LEU A 86 8.29 -1.43 9.98
CA LEU A 86 7.70 -0.39 9.16
C LEU A 86 6.18 -0.54 9.09
N LEU A 87 5.68 -1.76 8.88
CA LEU A 87 4.26 -2.04 8.88
C LEU A 87 3.64 -1.76 10.26
N TYR A 88 4.31 -2.14 11.35
CA TYR A 88 3.87 -1.87 12.70
C TYR A 88 3.77 -0.36 12.98
N TRP A 89 4.78 0.41 12.58
CA TRP A 89 4.75 1.87 12.69
C TRP A 89 3.63 2.49 11.84
N GLN A 90 3.44 1.98 10.62
CA GLN A 90 2.37 2.44 9.75
C GLN A 90 1.00 2.14 10.37
N CYS A 91 0.73 0.91 10.80
CA CYS A 91 -0.53 0.53 11.42
C CYS A 91 -0.78 1.27 12.74
N SER A 92 0.26 1.50 13.53
CA SER A 92 0.17 2.35 14.74
C SER A 92 -0.27 3.78 14.39
N ARG A 93 0.30 4.38 13.33
CA ARG A 93 -0.13 5.71 12.82
C ARG A 93 -1.52 5.70 12.21
N LEU A 94 -1.93 4.61 11.59
CA LEU A 94 -3.29 4.38 11.09
C LEU A 94 -4.32 4.20 12.22
N GLY A 95 -3.89 4.25 13.48
CA GLY A 95 -4.79 4.13 14.62
C GLY A 95 -5.28 2.71 14.87
N PHE A 96 -4.51 1.67 14.50
CA PHE A 96 -4.86 0.29 14.87
C PHE A 96 -4.83 0.08 16.40
N LEU A 97 -4.07 0.90 17.12
CA LEU A 97 -4.04 0.92 18.58
C LEU A 97 -5.10 1.84 19.20
N LYS A 98 -5.94 2.51 18.39
CA LYS A 98 -7.10 3.26 18.90
C LYS A 98 -8.31 2.33 19.04
N PRO A 99 -9.28 2.64 19.91
CA PRO A 99 -10.53 1.91 19.98
C PRO A 99 -11.23 1.88 18.62
N ARG A 100 -11.75 0.72 18.22
CA ARG A 100 -12.49 0.49 16.99
C ARG A 100 -13.77 -0.26 17.29
N ALA A 101 -14.85 0.14 16.64
CA ALA A 101 -16.14 -0.51 16.70
C ALA A 101 -16.55 -0.98 15.31
N TYR A 102 -16.71 -2.31 15.19
CA TYR A 102 -17.22 -2.96 14.01
C TYR A 102 -18.58 -3.57 14.31
N LYS A 103 -19.53 -3.39 13.39
CA LYS A 103 -20.84 -4.02 13.45
C LYS A 103 -21.09 -4.74 12.14
N VAL A 104 -21.56 -5.98 12.17
CA VAL A 104 -22.07 -6.64 10.97
C VAL A 104 -23.59 -6.52 10.96
N GLU A 105 -24.12 -5.91 9.89
CA GLU A 105 -25.53 -5.61 9.74
C GLU A 105 -25.92 -5.75 8.26
N LYS A 106 -27.01 -6.50 7.98
CA LYS A 106 -27.58 -6.67 6.63
C LYS A 106 -26.55 -7.06 5.55
N GLY A 107 -25.60 -7.93 5.89
CA GLY A 107 -24.54 -8.38 4.97
C GLY A 107 -23.37 -7.39 4.78
N TYR A 108 -23.38 -6.25 5.46
CA TYR A 108 -22.27 -5.29 5.51
C TYR A 108 -21.46 -5.42 6.79
N LEU A 109 -20.15 -5.25 6.67
CA LEU A 109 -19.27 -4.88 7.76
C LEU A 109 -19.20 -3.35 7.86
N CYS A 110 -19.78 -2.82 8.93
CA CYS A 110 -19.82 -1.41 9.26
C CYS A 110 -18.71 -1.06 10.25
N CYS A 111 -17.84 -0.10 9.92
CA CYS A 111 -16.88 0.49 10.85
C CYS A 111 -17.43 1.83 11.33
N LYS A 112 -17.76 1.95 12.62
CA LYS A 112 -18.29 3.21 13.19
C LYS A 112 -17.26 4.33 13.13
N ASN A 113 -16.00 4.02 13.42
CA ASN A 113 -14.91 5.00 13.48
C ASN A 113 -14.61 5.64 12.12
N ASP A 114 -14.62 4.83 11.06
CA ASP A 114 -14.30 5.28 9.70
C ASP A 114 -15.57 5.56 8.88
N LYS A 115 -16.76 5.51 9.51
CA LYS A 115 -18.09 5.64 8.88
C LYS A 115 -18.19 4.92 7.53
N SER A 116 -17.68 3.68 7.50
CA SER A 116 -17.59 2.88 6.27
C SER A 116 -18.44 1.62 6.37
N ARG A 117 -19.00 1.20 5.24
CA ARG A 117 -19.81 0.00 5.07
C ARG A 117 -19.28 -0.77 3.88
N ILE A 118 -18.83 -1.99 4.11
CA ILE A 118 -18.22 -2.84 3.09
C ILE A 118 -18.92 -4.20 3.09
N PRO A 119 -19.36 -4.72 1.93
CA PRO A 119 -19.99 -6.04 1.88
C PRO A 119 -19.12 -7.14 2.48
N CYS A 120 -19.68 -7.98 3.34
CA CYS A 120 -18.99 -9.14 3.92
C CYS A 120 -18.52 -10.12 2.84
N SER A 121 -19.26 -10.23 1.73
CA SER A 121 -18.91 -11.05 0.56
C SER A 121 -17.59 -10.68 -0.11
N TRP A 122 -17.05 -9.48 0.13
CA TRP A 122 -15.78 -9.06 -0.45
C TRP A 122 -14.57 -9.61 0.33
N TYR A 123 -14.76 -10.12 1.54
CA TYR A 123 -13.70 -10.70 2.36
C TYR A 123 -13.50 -12.17 2.01
N THR A 124 -12.66 -12.41 0.99
CA THR A 124 -12.39 -13.75 0.45
C THR A 124 -11.23 -14.48 1.12
N TYR A 125 -10.42 -13.78 1.91
CA TYR A 125 -9.30 -14.38 2.63
C TYR A 125 -9.54 -14.43 4.13
N ARG A 126 -9.12 -15.53 4.75
CA ARG A 126 -9.14 -15.74 6.20
C ARG A 126 -7.81 -16.33 6.66
N ALA A 127 -7.28 -15.82 7.76
CA ALA A 127 -6.26 -16.48 8.56
C ALA A 127 -6.57 -16.34 10.03
N GLU A 128 -6.32 -17.41 10.78
CA GLU A 128 -6.45 -17.43 12.22
C GLU A 128 -5.06 -17.59 12.83
N THR A 129 -4.67 -16.65 13.68
CA THR A 129 -3.42 -16.69 14.43
C THR A 129 -3.73 -16.96 15.91
N PRO A 130 -2.73 -17.19 16.77
CA PRO A 130 -2.97 -17.40 18.21
C PRO A 130 -3.83 -16.32 18.86
N ARG A 131 -3.61 -15.03 18.54
CA ARG A 131 -4.30 -13.90 19.18
C ARG A 131 -5.22 -13.11 18.26
N VAL A 132 -5.10 -13.24 16.94
CA VAL A 132 -5.79 -12.36 15.98
C VAL A 132 -6.47 -13.16 14.88
N LEU A 133 -7.69 -12.75 14.54
CA LEU A 133 -8.36 -13.17 13.31
C LEU A 133 -8.08 -12.13 12.22
N ILE A 134 -7.63 -12.60 11.07
CA ILE A 134 -7.28 -11.76 9.92
C ILE A 134 -8.25 -12.07 8.78
N LEU A 135 -9.05 -11.08 8.40
CA LEU A 135 -9.95 -11.15 7.25
C LEU A 135 -9.40 -10.25 6.14
N GLY A 136 -9.32 -10.74 4.90
CA GLY A 136 -8.74 -10.00 3.78
C GLY A 136 -9.72 -9.85 2.63
N ARG A 137 -9.84 -8.63 2.11
CA ARG A 137 -10.51 -8.34 0.83
C ARG A 137 -9.48 -8.03 -0.25
N PRO A 138 -9.64 -8.49 -1.49
CA PRO A 138 -8.69 -8.19 -2.56
C PRO A 138 -8.80 -6.72 -2.95
N ALA A 139 -7.67 -6.01 -2.97
CA ALA A 139 -7.56 -4.68 -3.58
C ALA A 139 -7.01 -4.76 -5.01
N ALA A 140 -6.04 -5.65 -5.25
CA ALA A 140 -5.46 -5.95 -6.55
C ALA A 140 -5.16 -7.44 -6.66
N ARG A 141 -4.63 -7.91 -7.80
CA ARG A 141 -4.21 -9.31 -7.96
C ARG A 141 -3.20 -9.67 -6.86
N LYS A 142 -3.61 -10.55 -5.95
CA LYS A 142 -2.84 -11.04 -4.78
C LYS A 142 -2.52 -9.99 -3.71
N ASN A 143 -2.98 -8.75 -3.84
CA ASN A 143 -2.90 -7.75 -2.77
C ASN A 143 -4.23 -7.67 -2.04
N TYR A 144 -4.16 -7.74 -0.71
CA TYR A 144 -5.33 -7.72 0.15
C TYR A 144 -5.28 -6.52 1.09
N VAL A 145 -6.44 -5.92 1.34
CA VAL A 145 -6.66 -5.07 2.51
C VAL A 145 -7.14 -5.96 3.63
N PHE A 146 -6.43 -5.92 4.75
CA PHE A 146 -6.74 -6.77 5.90
C PHE A 146 -7.47 -6.01 7.00
N LEU A 147 -8.47 -6.69 7.56
CA LEU A 147 -9.08 -6.41 8.85
C LEU A 147 -8.46 -7.35 9.88
N ALA A 148 -8.13 -6.82 11.05
CA ALA A 148 -7.62 -7.58 12.18
C ALA A 148 -8.59 -7.45 13.35
N VAL A 149 -9.03 -8.59 13.89
CA VAL A 149 -9.94 -8.66 15.05
C VAL A 149 -9.26 -9.50 16.14
N PRO A 150 -9.03 -8.97 17.36
CA PRO A 150 -8.48 -9.77 18.46
C PRO A 150 -9.40 -10.92 18.84
N LYS A 151 -8.85 -12.12 18.98
CA LYS A 151 -9.62 -13.34 19.32
C LYS A 151 -10.25 -13.26 20.71
N ARG A 152 -9.65 -12.50 21.63
CA ARG A 152 -10.18 -12.24 22.98
C ARG A 152 -11.54 -11.52 22.99
N MET A 153 -11.96 -10.95 21.86
CA MET A 153 -13.29 -10.34 21.73
C MET A 153 -14.40 -11.36 21.61
N PHE A 154 -14.05 -12.62 21.32
CA PHE A 154 -15.01 -13.70 21.27
C PHE A 154 -14.95 -14.47 22.59
N PRO A 155 -16.07 -14.60 23.32
CA PRO A 155 -16.11 -15.31 24.60
C PRO A 155 -15.78 -16.81 24.44
N ASP A 156 -16.14 -17.38 23.29
CA ASP A 156 -15.96 -18.79 22.98
C ASP A 156 -15.78 -19.01 21.46
N ARG A 157 -15.35 -20.22 21.11
CA ARG A 157 -15.12 -20.62 19.72
C ARG A 157 -16.39 -20.56 18.86
N GLY A 158 -17.53 -20.95 19.40
CA GLY A 158 -18.82 -20.92 18.69
C GLY A 158 -19.27 -19.50 18.37
N THR A 159 -19.02 -18.53 19.24
CA THR A 159 -19.30 -17.11 18.94
C THR A 159 -18.38 -16.57 17.83
N MET A 160 -17.10 -16.97 17.83
CA MET A 160 -16.19 -16.62 16.73
C MET A 160 -16.61 -17.26 15.40
N ASP A 161 -16.99 -18.53 15.41
CA ASP A 161 -17.42 -19.24 14.20
C ASP A 161 -18.75 -18.67 13.66
N ARG A 162 -19.67 -18.22 14.53
CA ARG A 162 -20.89 -17.48 14.12
C ARG A 162 -20.58 -16.13 13.46
N PHE A 163 -19.59 -15.38 13.97
CA PHE A 163 -19.12 -14.16 13.32
C PHE A 163 -18.52 -14.45 11.94
N LEU A 164 -17.75 -15.54 11.82
CA LEU A 164 -17.10 -15.94 10.58
C LEU A 164 -18.06 -16.48 9.52
N ASP A 165 -19.17 -17.10 9.93
CA ASP A 165 -20.21 -17.57 9.01
C ASP A 165 -20.82 -16.41 8.22
N GLN A 166 -20.89 -15.21 8.80
CA GLN A 166 -21.38 -14.00 8.13
C GLN A 166 -20.49 -13.54 6.96
N PHE A 167 -19.24 -14.01 6.89
CA PHE A 167 -18.34 -13.77 5.75
C PHE A 167 -18.28 -14.96 4.79
N THR A 168 -18.60 -16.17 5.27
CA THR A 168 -18.57 -17.39 4.47
C THR A 168 -19.86 -17.54 3.66
N ASN A 169 -21.00 -17.30 4.30
CA ASN A 169 -22.34 -17.30 3.72
C ASN A 169 -23.00 -15.92 3.95
N PRO A 170 -22.44 -14.87 3.34
CA PRO A 170 -22.90 -13.50 3.56
C PRO A 170 -24.35 -13.34 3.08
N GLN A 171 -25.13 -12.57 3.85
CA GLN A 171 -26.45 -12.13 3.40
C GLN A 171 -26.30 -11.31 2.10
N ALA A 172 -27.25 -11.46 1.18
CA ALA A 172 -27.31 -10.62 -0.01
C ALA A 172 -27.45 -9.17 0.43
N VAL A 173 -26.57 -8.34 -0.11
CA VAL A 173 -26.57 -6.91 0.16
C VAL A 173 -27.61 -6.26 -0.74
N GLU A 174 -28.59 -5.60 -0.14
CA GLU A 174 -29.51 -4.73 -0.88
C GLU A 174 -28.79 -3.43 -1.25
N ASP A 175 -29.04 -2.96 -2.48
CA ASP A 175 -28.52 -1.69 -2.95
C ASP A 175 -29.38 -0.58 -2.32
N ASP A 176 -28.84 0.10 -1.29
CA ASP A 176 -29.50 1.19 -0.53
C ASP A 176 -29.85 2.43 -1.39
N GLY A 177 -29.72 2.36 -2.71
CA GLY A 177 -29.97 3.46 -3.63
C GLY A 177 -28.85 4.49 -3.66
N HIS A 178 -29.13 5.65 -4.26
CA HIS A 178 -28.12 6.67 -4.52
C HIS A 178 -27.71 7.46 -3.28
N VAL A 179 -26.45 7.90 -3.24
CA VAL A 179 -25.96 8.86 -2.23
C VAL A 179 -26.45 10.28 -2.59
N ALA A 180 -27.75 10.56 -2.52
CA ALA A 180 -28.37 11.76 -3.10
C ALA A 180 -28.79 12.83 -2.08
N GLU A 181 -27.85 13.31 -1.24
CA GLU A 181 -28.16 14.33 -0.22
C GLU A 181 -27.05 15.40 -0.08
N GLY A 182 -26.20 15.54 -1.09
CA GLY A 182 -25.17 16.59 -1.17
C GLY A 182 -25.65 17.85 -1.88
N ILE A 183 -24.90 18.93 -1.71
CA ILE A 183 -25.04 20.15 -2.51
C ILE A 183 -24.57 19.88 -3.94
N PHE A 184 -23.47 19.12 -4.08
CA PHE A 184 -22.99 18.61 -5.35
C PHE A 184 -23.07 17.09 -5.34
N ASN A 185 -23.74 16.50 -6.33
CA ASN A 185 -23.90 15.07 -6.46
C ASN A 185 -23.40 14.63 -7.83
N PHE A 186 -22.33 13.84 -7.84
CA PHE A 186 -21.67 13.37 -9.06
C PHE A 186 -21.87 11.87 -9.19
N TYR A 187 -22.32 11.46 -10.37
CA TYR A 187 -22.53 10.06 -10.74
C TYR A 187 -21.75 9.79 -12.01
N PHE A 188 -20.76 8.91 -11.94
CA PHE A 188 -19.91 8.62 -13.08
C PHE A 188 -19.41 7.18 -13.09
N PHE A 189 -19.01 6.71 -14.27
CA PHE A 189 -18.39 5.40 -14.44
C PHE A 189 -16.92 5.58 -14.82
N MET A 190 -16.04 4.88 -14.12
CA MET A 190 -14.63 4.77 -14.47
C MET A 190 -14.35 3.40 -15.08
N ASP A 191 -14.01 3.38 -16.36
CA ASP A 191 -13.41 2.19 -16.97
C ASP A 191 -11.95 2.00 -16.49
N GLN A 192 -11.33 0.91 -16.92
CA GLN A 192 -9.95 0.61 -16.53
C GLN A 192 -8.95 1.71 -16.94
N ARG A 193 -9.19 2.41 -18.06
CA ARG A 193 -8.31 3.46 -18.57
C ARG A 193 -8.51 4.77 -17.80
N ALA A 194 -9.74 5.18 -17.56
CA ALA A 194 -10.05 6.36 -16.75
C ALA A 194 -9.52 6.20 -15.32
N TRP A 195 -9.75 5.03 -14.70
CA TRP A 195 -9.21 4.74 -13.38
C TRP A 195 -7.68 4.72 -13.37
N SER A 196 -7.04 4.17 -14.40
CA SER A 196 -5.57 4.18 -14.52
C SER A 196 -4.99 5.58 -14.44
N HIS A 197 -5.58 6.48 -15.23
CA HIS A 197 -5.12 7.84 -15.36
C HIS A 197 -5.32 8.59 -14.05
N ALA A 198 -6.53 8.51 -13.49
CA ALA A 198 -6.87 9.13 -12.22
C ALA A 198 -6.01 8.62 -11.07
N TRP A 199 -5.73 7.32 -11.00
CA TRP A 199 -4.88 6.74 -9.95
C TRP A 199 -3.43 7.25 -10.02
N ILE A 200 -2.85 7.28 -11.23
CA ILE A 200 -1.47 7.75 -11.43
C ILE A 200 -1.36 9.22 -11.06
N GLN A 201 -2.26 10.06 -11.58
CA GLN A 201 -2.30 11.48 -11.24
C GLN A 201 -2.54 11.70 -9.75
N GLY A 202 -3.48 10.97 -9.15
CA GLY A 202 -3.79 11.04 -7.72
C GLY A 202 -2.58 10.69 -6.86
N MET A 203 -1.81 9.66 -7.21
CA MET A 203 -0.56 9.32 -6.51
C MET A 203 0.50 10.40 -6.64
N GLN A 204 0.69 10.95 -7.84
CA GLN A 204 1.63 12.04 -8.08
C GLN A 204 1.25 13.28 -7.26
N MET A 205 -0.02 13.66 -7.27
CA MET A 205 -0.52 14.81 -6.52
C MET A 205 -0.45 14.57 -5.01
N GLY A 206 -0.78 13.37 -4.52
CA GLY A 206 -0.64 13.06 -3.10
C GLY A 206 0.81 13.08 -2.62
N LEU A 207 1.77 12.59 -3.42
CA LEU A 207 3.21 12.73 -3.11
C LEU A 207 3.63 14.21 -3.08
N ARG A 208 3.16 15.00 -4.05
CA ARG A 208 3.46 16.44 -4.15
C ARG A 208 2.89 17.20 -2.95
N VAL A 209 1.62 16.99 -2.63
CA VAL A 209 0.93 17.63 -1.51
C VAL A 209 1.55 17.21 -0.18
N LYS A 210 1.94 15.94 0.00
CA LYS A 210 2.73 15.50 1.17
C LYS A 210 4.11 16.16 1.23
N LYS A 211 4.76 16.47 0.10
CA LYS A 211 6.02 17.23 0.10
C LYS A 211 5.81 18.71 0.45
N LEU A 212 4.70 19.30 0.01
CA LEU A 212 4.35 20.70 0.24
C LEU A 212 3.87 20.95 1.69
N TYR A 213 3.06 20.05 2.24
CA TYR A 213 2.37 20.22 3.51
C TYR A 213 2.75 19.19 4.59
N GLY A 214 3.43 18.11 4.23
CA GLY A 214 3.81 17.03 5.16
C GLY A 214 5.09 17.32 5.94
N ALA A 215 5.11 16.83 7.19
CA ALA A 215 6.18 17.09 8.15
C ALA A 215 7.58 16.66 7.68
N LYS A 216 8.60 17.44 8.08
CA LYS A 216 10.07 17.32 7.84
C LYS A 216 10.71 15.91 8.01
N LYS A 217 9.99 14.90 8.50
CA LYS A 217 10.50 13.57 8.90
C LYS A 217 10.73 12.59 7.74
N GLU A 218 10.20 12.85 6.54
CA GLU A 218 10.47 12.01 5.37
C GLU A 218 11.96 12.09 4.92
N LYS A 219 12.62 13.23 5.20
CA LYS A 219 14.06 13.40 4.99
C LYS A 219 14.89 12.43 5.84
N VAL A 220 14.49 12.19 7.10
CA VAL A 220 15.24 11.29 8.00
C VAL A 220 15.19 9.86 7.50
N PHE A 221 14.01 9.36 7.11
CA PHE A 221 13.86 8.01 6.57
C PHE A 221 14.63 7.79 5.26
N ARG A 222 14.66 8.81 4.39
CA ARG A 222 15.40 8.79 3.13
C ARG A 222 16.92 8.76 3.38
N VAL A 223 17.40 9.58 4.32
CA VAL A 223 18.82 9.60 4.74
C VAL A 223 19.21 8.29 5.41
N THR A 224 18.39 7.73 6.30
CA THR A 224 18.68 6.45 6.97
C THR A 224 18.69 5.27 5.98
N GLY A 225 17.79 5.23 5.01
CA GLY A 225 17.78 4.18 3.98
C GLY A 225 18.97 4.25 3.02
N ILE A 226 19.38 5.47 2.63
CA ILE A 226 20.56 5.68 1.78
C ILE A 226 21.84 5.35 2.56
N VAL A 227 21.95 5.77 3.83
CA VAL A 227 23.10 5.46 4.70
C VAL A 227 23.20 3.96 4.96
N ALA A 228 22.09 3.28 5.24
CA ALA A 228 22.09 1.82 5.42
C ALA A 228 22.47 1.06 4.14
N ALA A 229 22.03 1.53 2.96
CA ALA A 229 22.42 0.96 1.68
C ALA A 229 23.91 1.22 1.36
N LEU A 230 24.42 2.42 1.66
CA LEU A 230 25.83 2.75 1.52
C LEU A 230 26.69 1.90 2.46
N CYS A 231 26.34 1.79 3.74
CA CYS A 231 27.03 0.90 4.69
C CYS A 231 26.97 -0.57 4.26
N GLY A 232 25.84 -1.01 3.70
CA GLY A 232 25.70 -2.35 3.15
C GLY A 232 26.57 -2.61 1.91
N MET A 233 26.70 -1.63 1.01
CA MET A 233 27.66 -1.70 -0.09
C MET A 233 29.11 -1.74 0.42
N SER A 234 29.45 -0.95 1.44
CA SER A 234 30.77 -1.01 2.09
C SER A 234 31.06 -2.41 2.64
N ILE A 235 30.08 -3.02 3.32
CA ILE A 235 30.20 -4.38 3.87
C ILE A 235 30.29 -5.43 2.76
N GLY A 236 29.51 -5.29 1.68
CA GLY A 236 29.56 -6.19 0.51
C GLY A 236 30.90 -6.11 -0.22
N MET A 237 31.49 -4.93 -0.33
CA MET A 237 32.83 -4.71 -0.89
C MET A 237 33.94 -5.24 0.03
N ILE A 238 33.82 -5.07 1.35
CA ILE A 238 34.80 -5.57 2.35
C ILE A 238 34.73 -7.10 2.47
N ALA A 239 33.54 -7.68 2.39
CA ALA A 239 33.32 -9.13 2.42
C ALA A 239 33.51 -9.79 1.04
N ASP A 240 33.98 -9.04 0.05
CA ASP A 240 34.27 -9.46 -1.32
C ASP A 240 33.11 -10.22 -1.99
N SER A 241 31.87 -9.80 -1.70
CA SER A 241 30.65 -10.44 -2.21
C SER A 241 29.94 -9.52 -3.21
N ALA A 242 30.16 -9.79 -4.49
CA ALA A 242 29.49 -9.11 -5.61
C ALA A 242 27.96 -9.16 -5.50
N ILE A 243 27.42 -10.23 -4.90
CA ILE A 243 25.99 -10.44 -4.73
C ILE A 243 25.43 -9.50 -3.66
N LEU A 244 26.11 -9.34 -2.51
CA LEU A 244 25.72 -8.37 -1.48
C LEU A 244 25.75 -6.94 -2.03
N THR A 245 26.79 -6.58 -2.78
CA THR A 245 26.92 -5.27 -3.41
C THR A 245 25.78 -5.01 -4.42
N ALA A 246 25.45 -5.99 -5.27
CA ALA A 246 24.35 -5.89 -6.23
C ALA A 246 22.98 -5.77 -5.55
N VAL A 247 22.75 -6.48 -4.44
CA VAL A 247 21.52 -6.40 -3.64
C VAL A 247 21.35 -5.01 -3.00
N PHE A 248 22.41 -4.44 -2.43
CA PHE A 248 22.35 -3.10 -1.84
C PHE A 248 22.19 -2.00 -2.89
N LEU A 249 22.83 -2.14 -4.06
CA LEU A 249 22.60 -1.27 -5.22
C LEU A 249 21.15 -1.34 -5.69
N THR A 250 20.56 -2.53 -5.76
CA THR A 250 19.15 -2.73 -6.15
C THR A 250 18.20 -2.07 -5.13
N MET A 251 18.49 -2.17 -3.83
CA MET A 251 17.72 -1.49 -2.78
C MET A 251 17.83 0.04 -2.86
N LEU A 252 19.01 0.57 -3.19
CA LEU A 252 19.22 1.99 -3.44
C LEU A 252 18.45 2.48 -4.67
N LEU A 253 18.43 1.67 -5.73
CA LEU A 253 17.72 1.93 -7.00
C LEU A 253 16.20 1.91 -6.78
N LEU A 254 15.67 0.95 -6.03
CA LEU A 254 14.25 0.91 -5.64
C LEU A 254 13.86 2.11 -4.75
N SER A 255 14.74 2.54 -3.85
CA SER A 255 14.53 3.72 -3.01
C SER A 255 14.53 5.02 -3.82
N TYR A 256 15.38 5.11 -4.86
CA TYR A 256 15.40 6.22 -5.81
C TYR A 256 14.12 6.25 -6.65
N MET A 257 13.69 5.10 -7.18
CA MET A 257 12.46 4.94 -7.97
C MET A 257 11.21 5.34 -7.19
N ARG A 258 11.17 5.04 -5.88
CA ARG A 258 10.10 5.46 -4.98
C ARG A 258 9.99 6.99 -4.83
N GLY A 259 11.08 7.72 -5.01
CA GLY A 259 11.14 9.18 -4.83
C GLY A 259 10.90 10.01 -6.10
N HIS A 260 11.10 9.43 -7.29
CA HIS A 260 11.06 10.17 -8.56
C HIS A 260 9.78 9.98 -9.39
N GLY A 261 8.89 9.06 -9.01
CA GLY A 261 7.68 8.78 -9.77
C GLY A 261 8.00 8.03 -11.06
N LEU A 262 7.31 6.92 -11.29
CA LEU A 262 7.51 6.10 -12.49
C LEU A 262 6.73 6.67 -13.69
N SER A 263 7.17 6.35 -14.90
CA SER A 263 6.49 6.76 -16.13
C SER A 263 5.10 6.14 -16.25
N GLU A 264 4.16 6.84 -16.91
CA GLU A 264 2.81 6.33 -17.15
C GLU A 264 2.81 4.98 -17.88
N SER A 265 3.77 4.75 -18.78
CA SER A 265 3.92 3.49 -19.51
C SER A 265 4.30 2.31 -18.61
N PHE A 266 5.11 2.56 -17.56
CA PHE A 266 5.43 1.56 -16.54
C PHE A 266 4.20 1.21 -15.69
N TYR A 267 3.47 2.22 -15.23
CA TYR A 267 2.24 2.00 -14.46
C TYR A 267 1.18 1.27 -15.30
N LYS A 268 0.99 1.64 -16.57
CA LYS A 268 0.11 0.94 -17.51
C LYS A 268 0.48 -0.55 -17.66
N LYS A 269 1.77 -0.89 -17.71
CA LYS A 269 2.25 -2.29 -17.72
C LYS A 269 1.96 -3.01 -16.39
N GLN A 270 2.12 -2.34 -15.24
CA GLN A 270 1.72 -2.91 -13.94
C GLN A 270 0.19 -3.12 -13.83
N MET A 271 -0.61 -2.28 -14.47
CA MET A 271 -2.06 -2.44 -14.53
C MET A 271 -2.49 -3.64 -15.35
N MET A 272 -1.93 -3.79 -16.54
CA MET A 272 -2.21 -4.95 -17.41
C MET A 272 -1.82 -6.28 -16.76
N SER A 273 -0.82 -6.26 -15.86
CA SER A 273 -0.43 -7.46 -15.10
C SER A 273 -1.30 -7.72 -13.85
N GLY A 274 -2.23 -6.81 -13.53
CA GLY A 274 -3.18 -6.89 -12.42
C GLY A 274 -2.65 -6.41 -11.06
N TRP A 275 -1.48 -5.77 -11.04
CA TRP A 275 -0.82 -5.38 -9.78
C TRP A 275 -1.37 -4.09 -9.15
N MET A 276 -2.11 -3.29 -9.91
CA MET A 276 -2.74 -2.08 -9.40
C MET A 276 -4.10 -2.34 -8.75
N PRO A 277 -4.51 -1.50 -7.77
CA PRO A 277 -5.83 -1.57 -7.19
C PRO A 277 -6.91 -1.45 -8.26
N SER A 278 -7.86 -2.38 -8.27
CA SER A 278 -9.01 -2.38 -9.18
C SER A 278 -10.28 -1.87 -8.49
N ASP A 279 -10.18 -1.47 -7.22
CA ASP A 279 -11.29 -1.05 -6.38
C ASP A 279 -11.92 0.30 -6.79
N GLY A 280 -11.24 1.06 -7.65
CA GLY A 280 -11.77 2.27 -8.26
C GLY A 280 -12.35 2.09 -9.67
N ILE A 281 -12.41 0.88 -10.21
CA ILE A 281 -13.09 0.62 -11.50
C ILE A 281 -14.58 0.42 -11.22
N GLY A 282 -15.45 1.02 -12.04
CA GLY A 282 -16.89 0.84 -11.96
C GLY A 282 -17.64 2.14 -11.68
N ARG A 283 -18.82 2.01 -11.08
CA ARG A 283 -19.70 3.14 -10.75
C ARG A 283 -19.20 3.87 -9.49
N TRP A 284 -19.11 5.18 -9.62
CA TRP A 284 -18.82 6.12 -8.55
C TRP A 284 -20.01 7.02 -8.32
N GLU A 285 -20.34 7.20 -7.05
CA GLU A 285 -21.27 8.22 -6.60
C GLU A 285 -20.58 9.03 -5.52
N ILE A 286 -20.49 10.34 -5.73
CA ILE A 286 -19.87 11.27 -4.81
C ILE A 286 -20.88 12.37 -4.50
N SER A 287 -21.25 12.47 -3.23
CA SER A 287 -22.10 13.54 -2.71
C SER A 287 -21.29 14.40 -1.78
N ILE A 288 -21.20 15.68 -2.10
CA ILE A 288 -20.42 16.68 -1.37
C ILE A 288 -21.40 17.65 -0.72
N GLY A 289 -21.36 17.75 0.61
CA GLY A 289 -22.32 18.54 1.37
C GLY A 289 -21.68 19.26 2.55
N VAL A 290 -22.53 19.84 3.40
CA VAL A 290 -22.10 20.67 4.53
C VAL A 290 -21.16 19.91 5.48
N ASN A 291 -21.45 18.63 5.72
CA ASN A 291 -20.76 17.79 6.71
C ASN A 291 -19.52 17.07 6.17
N GLY A 292 -19.27 17.11 4.85
CA GLY A 292 -18.14 16.43 4.23
C GLY A 292 -18.50 15.74 2.91
N ILE A 293 -17.79 14.66 2.62
CA ILE A 293 -17.88 13.89 1.37
C ILE A 293 -18.45 12.52 1.69
N ARG A 294 -19.54 12.13 1.02
CA ARG A 294 -20.09 10.78 1.03
C ARG A 294 -19.78 10.13 -0.31
N MET A 295 -19.18 8.95 -0.27
CA MET A 295 -18.71 8.24 -1.45
C MET A 295 -19.27 6.83 -1.47
N LYS A 296 -19.78 6.41 -2.63
CA LYS A 296 -20.16 5.03 -2.90
C LYS A 296 -19.44 4.51 -4.15
N ARG A 297 -18.85 3.32 -4.03
CA ARG A 297 -18.14 2.61 -5.10
C ARG A 297 -18.72 1.21 -5.23
N GLY A 298 -19.58 1.00 -6.21
CA GLY A 298 -20.44 -0.18 -6.27
C GLY A 298 -21.29 -0.28 -5.00
N LEU A 299 -21.07 -1.31 -4.19
CA LEU A 299 -21.78 -1.51 -2.92
C LEU A 299 -21.03 -0.96 -1.70
N ALA A 300 -19.76 -0.57 -1.82
CA ALA A 300 -19.02 -0.01 -0.69
C ALA A 300 -19.36 1.46 -0.49
N PHE A 301 -19.55 1.86 0.76
CA PHE A 301 -19.90 3.22 1.16
C PHE A 301 -18.92 3.75 2.21
N THR A 302 -18.52 5.00 2.10
CA THR A 302 -17.67 5.68 3.09
C THR A 302 -18.07 7.14 3.22
N GLU A 303 -18.07 7.66 4.44
CA GLU A 303 -18.18 9.09 4.72
C GLU A 303 -16.88 9.67 5.26
N TYR A 304 -16.54 10.86 4.79
CA TYR A 304 -15.36 11.57 5.21
C TYR A 304 -15.71 12.99 5.63
N SER A 305 -15.08 13.45 6.71
CA SER A 305 -15.22 14.83 7.18
C SER A 305 -14.29 15.78 6.41
N TRP A 306 -14.52 17.09 6.55
CA TRP A 306 -13.59 18.10 6.02
C TRP A 306 -12.21 18.09 6.69
N GLU A 307 -12.10 17.52 7.90
CA GLU A 307 -10.80 17.28 8.56
C GLU A 307 -10.01 16.16 7.86
N ASP A 308 -10.70 15.15 7.32
CA ASP A 308 -10.09 14.02 6.63
C ASP A 308 -9.61 14.36 5.21
N TYR A 309 -10.23 15.32 4.53
CA TYR A 309 -9.87 15.74 3.18
C TYR A 309 -9.74 17.25 3.08
N ASN A 310 -8.65 17.74 3.69
CA ASN A 310 -8.38 19.16 3.88
C ASN A 310 -7.59 19.81 2.73
N CYS A 311 -7.35 19.12 1.62
CA CYS A 311 -6.75 19.68 0.42
C CYS A 311 -7.43 19.21 -0.87
N LEU A 312 -7.59 20.13 -1.81
CA LEU A 312 -8.08 19.90 -3.15
C LEU A 312 -6.94 20.20 -4.12
N ALA A 313 -6.44 19.16 -4.78
CA ALA A 313 -5.45 19.28 -5.84
C ALA A 313 -6.10 19.27 -7.21
N GLU A 314 -5.60 20.10 -8.11
CA GLU A 314 -6.13 20.22 -9.46
C GLU A 314 -5.14 19.68 -10.50
N THR A 315 -5.65 18.85 -11.41
CA THR A 315 -4.98 18.44 -12.66
C THR A 315 -5.76 18.95 -13.88
N GLU A 316 -5.25 18.70 -15.08
CA GLU A 316 -5.86 19.20 -16.31
C GLU A 316 -7.33 18.78 -16.44
N ASP A 317 -7.63 17.55 -16.09
CA ASP A 317 -8.93 16.89 -16.29
C ASP A 317 -9.62 16.42 -15.00
N THR A 318 -8.94 16.44 -13.84
CA THR A 318 -9.48 15.88 -12.58
C THR A 318 -9.15 16.73 -11.35
N PHE A 319 -10.11 16.87 -10.43
CA PHE A 319 -9.85 17.34 -9.07
C PHE A 319 -9.62 16.15 -8.12
N PHE A 320 -8.69 16.27 -7.19
CA PHE A 320 -8.39 15.25 -6.20
C PHE A 320 -8.55 15.79 -4.80
N PHE A 321 -9.47 15.23 -4.02
CA PHE A 321 -9.46 15.43 -2.58
C PHE A 321 -8.34 14.59 -1.98
N LEU A 322 -7.50 15.25 -1.17
CA LEU A 322 -6.32 14.69 -0.52
C LEU A 322 -6.33 14.98 0.98
N ASN A 323 -5.82 14.02 1.76
CA ASN A 323 -5.52 14.22 3.17
C ASN A 323 -4.07 14.68 3.35
N THR A 324 -3.86 15.87 3.93
CA THR A 324 -2.50 16.41 4.17
C THR A 324 -1.89 16.02 5.51
N GLU A 325 -2.68 15.55 6.46
CA GLU A 325 -2.26 15.39 7.86
C GLU A 325 -2.09 13.93 8.28
N THR A 326 -2.76 12.98 7.62
CA THR A 326 -2.75 11.60 8.08
C THR A 326 -1.58 10.78 7.52
N GLY A 327 -1.01 9.96 8.41
CA GLY A 327 -0.17 8.82 8.05
C GLY A 327 -0.94 7.68 7.37
N ARG A 328 -2.22 7.92 7.00
CA ARG A 328 -2.91 7.13 5.99
C ARG A 328 -2.12 7.25 4.69
N GLY A 329 -2.22 6.26 3.82
CA GLY A 329 -1.53 6.27 2.55
C GLY A 329 -1.87 7.52 1.72
N ILE A 330 -1.44 7.54 0.47
CA ILE A 330 -2.03 8.50 -0.46
C ILE A 330 -3.39 7.92 -0.85
N GLU A 331 -4.45 8.29 -0.13
CA GLU A 331 -5.83 7.98 -0.52
C GLU A 331 -6.39 9.25 -1.16
N CYS A 332 -6.81 9.14 -2.42
CA CYS A 332 -7.27 10.27 -3.23
C CYS A 332 -8.67 9.98 -3.73
N ILE A 333 -9.58 10.95 -3.58
CA ILE A 333 -10.91 10.86 -4.19
C ILE A 333 -10.91 11.69 -5.47
N PRO A 334 -10.98 11.05 -6.66
CA PRO A 334 -11.05 11.77 -7.93
C PRO A 334 -12.47 12.31 -8.18
N VAL A 335 -12.55 13.56 -8.62
CA VAL A 335 -13.74 14.20 -9.17
C VAL A 335 -13.38 14.71 -10.58
N PRO A 336 -13.68 13.94 -11.64
CA PRO A 336 -13.32 14.33 -12.99
C PRO A 336 -14.04 15.61 -13.42
N LYS A 337 -13.37 16.53 -14.11
CA LYS A 337 -13.94 17.83 -14.50
C LYS A 337 -15.09 17.75 -15.49
N TRP A 338 -15.19 16.65 -16.23
CA TRP A 338 -16.28 16.42 -17.18
C TRP A 338 -17.62 16.10 -16.51
N VAL A 339 -17.65 15.86 -15.19
CA VAL A 339 -18.90 15.62 -14.43
C VAL A 339 -19.66 16.91 -14.13
N PHE A 340 -19.02 18.06 -14.27
CA PHE A 340 -19.63 19.37 -14.08
C PHE A 340 -20.40 19.78 -15.34
N LYS A 341 -21.57 20.39 -15.17
CA LYS A 341 -22.43 20.84 -16.27
C LYS A 341 -21.80 21.98 -17.05
N ASP A 342 -21.21 22.93 -16.33
CA ASP A 342 -20.60 24.13 -16.88
C ASP A 342 -19.52 24.70 -15.95
N LEU A 343 -18.84 25.75 -16.43
CA LEU A 343 -17.81 26.45 -15.67
C LEU A 343 -18.37 27.15 -14.42
N GLY A 344 -19.65 27.56 -14.42
CA GLY A 344 -20.29 28.20 -13.27
C GLY A 344 -20.52 27.22 -12.12
N GLU A 345 -20.95 25.99 -12.40
CA GLU A 345 -21.07 24.92 -11.40
C GLU A 345 -19.69 24.53 -10.84
N MET A 346 -18.66 24.50 -11.70
CA MET A 346 -17.28 24.27 -11.28
C MET A 346 -16.77 25.38 -10.36
N ASP A 347 -16.99 26.65 -10.70
CA ASP A 347 -16.61 27.79 -9.85
C ASP A 347 -17.36 27.79 -8.52
N ALA A 348 -18.66 27.46 -8.53
CA ALA A 348 -19.46 27.31 -7.32
C ALA A 348 -18.92 26.20 -6.42
N PHE A 349 -18.53 25.07 -7.01
CA PHE A 349 -17.89 23.96 -6.29
C PHE A 349 -16.55 24.38 -5.65
N LEU A 350 -15.69 25.09 -6.39
CA LEU A 350 -14.41 25.56 -5.88
C LEU A 350 -14.56 26.57 -4.75
N ASN A 351 -15.50 27.50 -4.88
CA ASN A 351 -15.83 28.46 -3.83
C ASN A 351 -16.37 27.74 -2.58
N PHE A 352 -17.27 26.76 -2.77
CA PHE A 352 -17.78 25.95 -1.67
C PHE A 352 -16.66 25.20 -0.92
N CYS A 353 -15.72 24.57 -1.63
CA CYS A 353 -14.56 23.92 -0.99
C CYS A 353 -13.69 24.92 -0.22
N ARG A 354 -13.50 26.13 -0.75
CA ARG A 354 -12.76 27.21 -0.08
C ARG A 354 -13.44 27.66 1.20
N ASP A 355 -14.76 27.81 1.18
CA ASP A 355 -15.57 28.18 2.35
C ASP A 355 -15.51 27.11 3.46
N LYS A 356 -15.29 25.84 3.09
CA LYS A 356 -15.05 24.74 4.02
C LYS A 356 -13.61 24.64 4.53
N GLY A 357 -12.74 25.58 4.15
CA GLY A 357 -11.34 25.63 4.58
C GLY A 357 -10.44 24.60 3.88
N VAL A 358 -10.89 24.02 2.76
CA VAL A 358 -10.08 23.07 1.98
C VAL A 358 -8.95 23.83 1.28
N LYS A 359 -7.70 23.44 1.56
CA LYS A 359 -6.50 24.06 0.98
C LYS A 359 -6.42 23.76 -0.51
N TRP A 360 -6.15 24.78 -1.30
CA TRP A 360 -6.00 24.64 -2.74
C TRP A 360 -4.55 24.33 -3.12
N ALA A 361 -4.34 23.22 -3.83
CA ALA A 361 -3.08 22.87 -4.49
C ALA A 361 -3.28 22.94 -6.01
N GLY A 362 -3.15 24.15 -6.55
CA GLY A 362 -3.51 24.45 -7.94
C GLY A 362 -2.64 23.79 -9.02
N LEU A 363 -3.08 23.99 -10.25
CA LEU A 363 -2.49 23.46 -11.47
C LEU A 363 -1.18 24.18 -11.84
N ASP A 364 -0.06 23.73 -11.28
CA ASP A 364 1.23 24.27 -11.70
C ASP A 364 1.73 23.55 -12.96
N LYS A 365 1.59 24.23 -14.11
CA LYS A 365 2.01 23.75 -15.45
C LYS A 365 3.53 23.59 -15.60
N THR A 366 4.32 23.94 -14.58
CA THR A 366 5.79 24.04 -14.71
C THR A 366 6.57 22.88 -14.11
N ALA A 367 5.91 21.91 -13.49
CA ALA A 367 6.57 20.69 -13.06
C ALA A 367 6.30 19.57 -14.06
N ASP A 368 6.83 19.71 -15.27
CA ASP A 368 7.28 18.52 -16.01
C ASP A 368 8.04 17.69 -14.99
N LEU A 369 7.55 16.48 -14.68
CA LEU A 369 8.40 15.48 -14.04
C LEU A 369 9.72 15.51 -14.81
N PRO A 370 10.89 15.42 -14.15
CA PRO A 370 12.09 15.10 -14.89
C PRO A 370 11.83 13.73 -15.53
N LYS A 371 11.44 13.74 -16.81
CA LYS A 371 11.41 12.62 -17.75
C LYS A 371 12.86 12.18 -17.94
N ASN A 372 13.48 11.70 -16.88
CA ASN A 372 14.86 11.31 -16.89
C ASN A 372 14.97 9.84 -16.57
N ASP A 373 14.27 9.04 -17.39
CA ASP A 373 14.58 7.63 -17.62
C ASP A 373 16.10 7.46 -17.90
N ARG A 374 16.77 8.48 -18.47
CA ARG A 374 18.22 8.51 -18.65
C ARG A 374 19.01 8.33 -17.35
N MET A 375 18.60 8.92 -16.23
CA MET A 375 19.29 8.73 -14.94
C MET A 375 19.11 7.30 -14.39
N LEU A 376 17.96 6.67 -14.64
CA LEU A 376 17.75 5.26 -14.32
C LEU A 376 18.64 4.35 -15.17
N TYR A 377 18.76 4.62 -16.48
CA TYR A 377 19.69 3.89 -17.35
C TYR A 377 21.16 4.12 -16.97
N ILE A 378 21.54 5.34 -16.57
CA ILE A 378 22.88 5.65 -16.05
C ILE A 378 23.14 4.90 -14.74
N LEU A 379 22.17 4.84 -13.82
CA LEU A 379 22.34 4.09 -12.57
C LEU A 379 22.44 2.58 -12.83
N ILE A 380 21.60 2.02 -13.69
CA ILE A 380 21.67 0.60 -14.11
C ILE A 380 23.01 0.30 -14.79
N PHE A 381 23.50 1.22 -15.64
CA PHE A 381 24.80 1.10 -16.27
C PHE A 381 25.94 1.11 -15.24
N MET A 382 25.90 2.01 -14.24
CA MET A 382 26.88 2.04 -13.15
C MET A 382 26.84 0.76 -12.29
N VAL A 383 25.67 0.17 -12.08
CA VAL A 383 25.51 -1.14 -11.41
C VAL A 383 26.18 -2.25 -12.21
N LEU A 384 25.89 -2.33 -13.51
CA LEU A 384 26.50 -3.32 -14.40
C LEU A 384 28.03 -3.13 -14.48
N LEU A 385 28.49 -1.88 -14.53
CA LEU A 385 29.91 -1.54 -14.54
C LEU A 385 30.60 -1.98 -13.23
N ALA A 386 29.99 -1.73 -12.07
CA ALA A 386 30.54 -2.15 -10.78
C ALA A 386 30.62 -3.68 -10.65
N VAL A 387 29.63 -4.41 -11.16
CA VAL A 387 29.65 -5.88 -11.21
C VAL A 387 30.76 -6.40 -12.14
N VAL A 388 30.93 -5.78 -13.31
CA VAL A 388 31.99 -6.14 -14.26
C VAL A 388 33.38 -5.84 -13.69
N ILE A 389 33.58 -4.67 -13.09
CA ILE A 389 34.85 -4.29 -12.46
C ILE A 389 35.19 -5.22 -11.29
N SER A 390 34.21 -5.57 -10.45
CA SER A 390 34.40 -6.56 -9.37
C SER A 390 34.78 -7.94 -9.92
N GLY A 391 34.17 -8.37 -11.02
CA GLY A 391 34.54 -9.60 -11.72
C GLY A 391 35.95 -9.58 -12.30
N ILE A 392 36.37 -8.46 -12.89
CA ILE A 392 37.73 -8.28 -13.44
C ILE A 392 38.78 -8.27 -12.33
N ILE A 393 38.53 -7.57 -11.22
CA ILE A 393 39.44 -7.56 -10.07
C ILE A 393 39.61 -8.98 -9.51
N ARG A 394 38.53 -9.76 -9.40
CA ARG A 394 38.59 -11.18 -9.04
C ARG A 394 39.43 -12.02 -10.03
N ALA A 395 39.34 -11.75 -11.33
CA ALA A 395 40.09 -12.48 -12.35
C ALA A 395 41.59 -12.12 -12.42
N VAL A 396 41.99 -10.98 -11.83
CA VAL A 396 43.39 -10.51 -11.81
C VAL A 396 44.10 -10.84 -10.50
N TYR A 397 43.36 -11.02 -9.40
CA TYR A 397 43.90 -11.33 -8.06
C TYR A 397 43.77 -12.82 -7.63
N LEU A 398 43.05 -13.64 -8.40
CA LEU A 398 43.15 -15.12 -8.38
C LEU A 398 44.10 -15.58 -9.47
#